data_AF-A0AA38MQZ4-F1
#
_entry.id   AF-A0AA38MQZ4-F1
#
_cell.length_a   1.000
_cell.length_b   1.000
_cell.length_c   1.000
_cell.angle_alpha   90.00
_cell.angle_beta   90.00
_cell.angle_gamma   90.00
#
_symmetry.space_group_name_H-M   'P 1'
#
loop_
_entity.id
_entity.type
_entity.pdbx_description
1 polymer ?
#
loop_
_entity_poly.entity_id
_entity_poly.type
_entity_poly.pdbx_seq_one_letter_code
_entity_poly.pdbx_strand_id
1 'polypeptide(L)'
;MFLTTVSLLQLVLFLQKFNLHYFIQFGPSFFIILYLLTALIYVPQTKKLVLEYVQELKHDNNSSCKDNKKELIRAVTYMISSLIFAVIAGILFAIPSEEDKDIFYPFSLSQEFFPELEYFVTWGFKCCCVPLGCAGAISPAHYLAYAVLHFKLQANVLLHNIENINKNYENNEFLDTESQNVIKKRLLFCLKHHISVSRYTKTSMRRAENLVLILELEGCFLFISIVIHIFTVDELTSQLWYWRFLLLTLCSFLVLSGNSTYGQKIEDASDDIFYRLVNVKWYNWNQENKELYLMFLTNTQKPFRLKFSENISMNCRQGVEIGKTFFSFMSVAYQLRNSIKH
;
A
#
# COMPACT_ATOMS: atom_id res chain seq x y z
N MET A 1 8.35 17.85 -15.09
CA MET A 1 9.43 18.82 -15.32
C MET A 1 9.24 20.09 -14.49
N PHE A 2 8.09 20.77 -14.54
CA PHE A 2 7.85 21.95 -13.69
C PHE A 2 7.96 21.63 -12.19
N LEU A 3 7.13 20.70 -11.68
CA LEU A 3 7.14 20.33 -10.27
C LEU A 3 8.51 19.85 -9.78
N THR A 4 9.17 18.97 -10.54
CA THR A 4 10.52 18.50 -10.22
C THR A 4 11.53 19.64 -10.11
N THR A 5 11.45 20.65 -10.96
CA THR A 5 12.34 21.83 -10.90
C THR A 5 12.04 22.66 -9.65
N VAL A 6 10.76 22.90 -9.36
CA VAL A 6 10.32 23.62 -8.15
C VAL A 6 10.80 22.90 -6.88
N SER A 7 10.67 21.57 -6.84
CA SER A 7 11.09 20.77 -5.68
C SER A 7 12.60 20.71 -5.51
N LEU A 8 13.37 20.64 -6.59
CA LEU A 8 14.83 20.70 -6.53
C LEU A 8 15.30 22.08 -6.05
N LEU A 9 14.70 23.15 -6.57
CA LEU A 9 14.97 24.51 -6.11
C LEU A 9 14.62 24.65 -4.62
N GLN A 10 13.46 24.15 -4.22
CA GLN A 10 13.03 24.13 -2.82
C GLN A 10 14.03 23.38 -1.95
N LEU A 11 14.48 22.19 -2.35
CA LEU A 11 15.45 21.40 -1.60
C LEU A 11 16.79 22.16 -1.44
N VAL A 12 17.32 22.73 -2.53
CA VAL A 12 18.58 23.48 -2.50
C VAL A 12 18.48 24.68 -1.57
N LEU A 13 17.39 25.45 -1.66
CA LEU A 13 17.20 26.65 -0.84
C LEU A 13 16.92 26.29 0.63
N PHE A 14 16.22 25.19 0.88
CA PHE A 14 15.98 24.68 2.24
C PHE A 14 17.27 24.25 2.93
N LEU A 15 18.20 23.63 2.18
CA LEU A 15 19.53 23.29 2.67
C LEU A 15 20.41 24.52 2.90
N GLN A 16 20.32 25.54 2.03
CA GLN A 16 21.12 26.77 2.14
C GLN A 16 20.64 27.70 3.28
N LYS A 17 19.33 27.89 3.42
CA LYS A 17 18.71 28.77 4.42
C LYS A 17 18.21 28.01 5.66
N PHE A 18 18.79 26.85 5.99
CA PHE A 18 18.26 25.98 7.06
C PHE A 18 18.17 26.72 8.39
N ASN A 19 16.94 26.94 8.85
CA ASN A 19 16.60 27.53 10.12
C ASN A 19 15.41 26.75 10.69
N LEU A 20 15.43 26.44 11.99
CA LEU A 20 14.38 25.68 12.66
C LEU A 20 12.98 26.29 12.44
N HIS A 21 12.85 27.61 12.48
CA HIS A 21 11.57 28.29 12.20
C HIS A 21 11.10 28.02 10.77
N TYR A 22 12.01 28.14 9.79
CA TYR A 22 11.70 27.83 8.39
C TYR A 22 11.30 26.37 8.19
N PHE A 23 11.97 25.45 8.89
CA PHE A 23 11.63 24.02 8.87
C PHE A 23 10.22 23.76 9.42
N ILE A 24 9.86 24.38 10.54
CA ILE A 24 8.53 24.25 11.16
C ILE A 24 7.45 24.83 10.25
N GLN A 25 7.70 25.99 9.65
CA GLN A 25 6.75 26.68 8.78
C GLN A 25 6.50 25.94 7.47
N PHE A 26 7.56 25.57 6.75
CA PHE A 26 7.47 25.00 5.39
C PHE A 26 7.65 23.49 5.31
N GLY A 27 7.97 22.83 6.42
CA GLY A 27 8.17 21.38 6.49
C GLY A 27 7.00 20.58 5.92
N PRO A 28 5.72 20.90 6.25
CA PRO A 28 4.59 20.12 5.72
C PRO A 28 4.54 20.16 4.19
N SER A 29 4.66 21.35 3.58
CA SER A 29 4.62 21.46 2.12
C SER A 29 5.82 20.79 1.47
N PHE A 30 7.01 20.89 2.06
CA PHE A 30 8.21 20.17 1.61
C PHE A 30 7.97 18.65 1.55
N PHE A 31 7.53 18.04 2.65
CA PHE A 31 7.32 16.60 2.70
C PHE A 31 6.13 16.14 1.84
N ILE A 32 5.07 16.95 1.68
CA ILE A 32 3.98 16.66 0.73
C ILE A 32 4.54 16.56 -0.69
N ILE A 33 5.31 17.56 -1.12
CA ILE A 33 5.84 17.64 -2.47
C ILE A 33 6.84 16.50 -2.72
N LEU A 34 7.71 16.21 -1.74
CA LEU A 34 8.65 15.10 -1.80
C LEU A 34 7.90 13.77 -1.96
N TYR A 35 6.91 13.51 -1.10
CA TYR A 35 6.08 12.30 -1.17
C TYR A 35 5.39 12.14 -2.52
N LEU A 36 4.78 13.21 -3.05
CA LEU A 36 4.10 13.18 -4.34
C LEU A 36 5.06 12.90 -5.50
N LEU A 37 6.26 13.47 -5.48
CA LEU A 37 7.28 13.21 -6.49
C LEU A 37 7.80 11.79 -6.44
N THR A 38 8.14 11.32 -5.25
CA THR A 38 8.60 9.95 -5.02
C THR A 38 7.53 8.96 -5.50
N ALA A 39 6.27 9.19 -5.14
CA ALA A 39 5.16 8.37 -5.61
C ALA A 39 5.00 8.39 -7.14
N LEU A 40 5.08 9.56 -7.78
CA LEU A 40 5.03 9.67 -9.24
C LEU A 40 6.15 8.90 -9.95
N ILE A 41 7.37 8.94 -9.43
CA ILE A 41 8.51 8.20 -9.96
C ILE A 41 8.25 6.69 -9.88
N TYR A 42 7.58 6.25 -8.81
CA TYR A 42 7.31 4.83 -8.57
C TYR A 42 6.08 4.29 -9.26
N VAL A 43 5.08 5.11 -9.60
CA VAL A 43 3.86 4.67 -10.30
C VAL A 43 4.14 3.80 -11.54
N PRO A 44 5.02 4.20 -12.49
CA PRO A 44 5.33 3.36 -13.65
C PRO A 44 6.01 2.04 -13.28
N GLN A 45 6.87 2.06 -12.26
CA GLN A 45 7.57 0.86 -11.77
C GLN A 45 6.57 -0.11 -11.15
N THR A 46 5.73 0.35 -10.23
CA THR A 46 4.70 -0.46 -9.58
C THR A 46 3.71 -1.01 -10.61
N LYS A 47 3.26 -0.19 -11.57
CA LYS A 47 2.41 -0.65 -12.67
C LYS A 47 3.08 -1.79 -13.45
N LYS A 48 4.35 -1.64 -13.84
CA LYS A 48 5.09 -2.67 -14.57
C LYS A 48 5.19 -3.96 -13.77
N LEU A 49 5.55 -3.86 -12.49
CA LEU A 49 5.66 -5.02 -11.59
C LEU A 49 4.33 -5.78 -11.45
N VAL A 50 3.23 -5.04 -11.31
CA VAL A 50 1.91 -5.64 -11.17
C VAL A 50 1.43 -6.26 -12.49
N LEU A 51 1.70 -5.64 -13.64
CA LEU A 51 1.37 -6.22 -14.94
C LEU A 51 2.18 -7.48 -15.23
N GLU A 52 3.50 -7.48 -14.97
CA GLU A 52 4.36 -8.67 -15.07
C GLU A 52 3.82 -9.80 -14.18
N TYR A 53 3.52 -9.48 -12.91
CA TYR A 53 2.95 -10.43 -11.96
C TYR A 53 1.65 -11.06 -12.45
N VAL A 54 0.74 -10.27 -13.01
CA VAL A 54 -0.55 -10.75 -13.50
C VAL A 54 -0.43 -11.54 -14.79
N GLN A 55 0.48 -11.16 -15.68
CA GLN A 55 0.71 -11.88 -16.95
C GLN A 55 1.29 -13.28 -16.70
N GLU A 56 2.25 -13.39 -15.79
CA GLU A 56 2.88 -14.67 -15.42
C GLU A 56 1.91 -15.64 -14.73
N LEU A 57 0.91 -15.10 -14.02
CA LEU A 57 -0.06 -15.89 -13.24
C LEU A 57 -1.35 -16.24 -14.00
N LYS A 58 -1.43 -16.01 -15.30
CA LYS A 58 -2.66 -16.17 -16.10
C LYS A 58 -3.05 -17.64 -16.40
N HIS A 59 -2.90 -18.54 -15.42
CA HIS A 59 -3.34 -19.94 -15.51
C HIS A 59 -4.85 -20.10 -15.26
N ASP A 60 -5.42 -21.17 -15.84
CA ASP A 60 -6.85 -21.53 -15.99
C ASP A 60 -7.85 -20.81 -15.05
N ASN A 61 -8.49 -19.76 -15.55
CA ASN A 61 -9.51 -18.96 -14.86
C ASN A 61 -10.91 -19.63 -14.79
N ASN A 62 -11.03 -20.91 -15.17
CA ASN A 62 -12.35 -21.53 -15.38
C ASN A 62 -13.03 -22.07 -14.11
N SER A 63 -12.38 -22.10 -12.94
CA SER A 63 -12.99 -22.62 -11.71
C SER A 63 -13.67 -21.54 -10.85
N SER A 64 -15.00 -21.64 -10.78
CA SER A 64 -15.97 -21.08 -9.80
C SER A 64 -15.75 -19.64 -9.28
N CYS A 65 -16.53 -18.71 -9.83
CA CYS A 65 -16.37 -17.25 -9.76
C CYS A 65 -17.21 -16.53 -8.66
N LYS A 66 -17.99 -17.25 -7.83
CA LYS A 66 -18.98 -16.60 -6.96
C LYS A 66 -18.36 -15.81 -5.80
N ASP A 67 -17.45 -16.39 -5.03
CA ASP A 67 -16.83 -15.71 -3.87
C ASP A 67 -15.91 -14.57 -4.30
N ASN A 68 -15.33 -14.67 -5.49
CA ASN A 68 -14.48 -13.63 -6.07
C ASN A 68 -15.28 -12.35 -6.40
N LYS A 69 -16.59 -12.44 -6.70
CA LYS A 69 -17.40 -11.27 -7.05
C LYS A 69 -17.55 -10.29 -5.88
N LYS A 70 -17.78 -10.77 -4.66
CA LYS A 70 -17.95 -9.93 -3.47
C LYS A 70 -16.65 -9.20 -3.12
N GLU A 71 -15.52 -9.90 -3.23
CA GLU A 71 -14.20 -9.33 -2.98
C GLU A 71 -13.82 -8.29 -4.04
N LEU A 72 -14.12 -8.57 -5.31
CA LEU A 72 -13.94 -7.60 -6.39
C LEU A 72 -14.78 -6.34 -6.17
N ILE A 73 -16.06 -6.49 -5.78
CA ILE A 73 -16.92 -5.33 -5.47
C ILE A 73 -16.31 -4.51 -4.33
N ARG A 74 -15.88 -5.14 -3.24
CA ARG A 74 -15.21 -4.44 -2.12
C ARG A 74 -13.97 -3.69 -2.58
N ALA A 75 -13.17 -4.29 -3.46
CA ALA A 75 -11.96 -3.66 -3.98
C ALA A 75 -12.25 -2.47 -4.88
N VAL A 76 -13.22 -2.61 -5.78
CA VAL A 76 -13.69 -1.51 -6.63
C VAL A 76 -14.28 -0.38 -5.80
N THR A 77 -15.10 -0.68 -4.79
CA THR A 77 -15.65 0.33 -3.88
C THR A 77 -14.54 1.08 -3.15
N TYR A 78 -13.53 0.39 -2.63
CA TYR A 78 -12.35 1.01 -2.03
C TYR A 78 -11.59 1.92 -3.01
N MET A 79 -11.38 1.44 -4.25
CA MET A 79 -10.66 2.21 -5.27
C MET A 79 -11.41 3.49 -5.66
N ILE A 80 -12.73 3.38 -5.86
CA ILE A 80 -13.59 4.51 -6.20
C ILE A 80 -13.67 5.50 -5.03
N SER A 81 -13.88 5.01 -3.80
CA SER A 81 -14.00 5.90 -2.64
C SER A 81 -12.71 6.68 -2.40
N SER A 82 -11.56 6.00 -2.38
CA SER A 82 -10.26 6.66 -2.24
C SER A 82 -10.01 7.70 -3.34
N LEU A 83 -10.34 7.38 -4.61
CA LEU A 83 -10.24 8.33 -5.72
C LEU A 83 -11.10 9.57 -5.51
N ILE A 84 -12.37 9.40 -5.10
CA ILE A 84 -13.27 10.52 -4.80
C ILE A 84 -12.66 11.41 -3.72
N PHE A 85 -12.17 10.83 -2.61
CA PHE A 85 -11.56 11.61 -1.53
C PHE A 85 -10.33 12.39 -1.98
N ALA A 86 -9.43 11.82 -2.80
CA ALA A 86 -8.29 12.59 -3.30
C ALA A 86 -8.66 13.64 -4.33
N VAL A 87 -9.67 13.40 -5.18
CA VAL A 87 -10.14 14.43 -6.11
C VAL A 87 -10.68 15.61 -5.32
N ILE A 88 -11.53 15.36 -4.31
CA ILE A 88 -12.07 16.43 -3.45
C ILE A 88 -10.93 17.14 -2.71
N ALA A 89 -9.99 16.39 -2.11
CA ALA A 89 -8.83 16.97 -1.44
C ALA A 89 -8.01 17.83 -2.40
N GLY A 90 -7.69 17.31 -3.59
CA GLY A 90 -6.95 18.03 -4.62
C GLY A 90 -7.65 19.31 -5.08
N ILE A 91 -8.99 19.29 -5.20
CA ILE A 91 -9.78 20.48 -5.52
C ILE A 91 -9.68 21.50 -4.39
N LEU A 92 -9.81 21.10 -3.12
CA LEU A 92 -9.66 22.01 -1.98
C LEU A 92 -8.26 22.64 -1.91
N PHE A 93 -7.22 21.88 -2.27
CA PHE A 93 -5.85 22.40 -2.38
C PHE A 93 -5.63 23.30 -3.60
N ALA A 94 -6.47 23.20 -4.63
CA ALA A 94 -6.42 24.06 -5.81
C ALA A 94 -7.13 25.42 -5.59
N ILE A 95 -8.09 25.50 -4.66
CA ILE A 95 -8.75 26.76 -4.29
C ILE A 95 -7.70 27.68 -3.67
N PRO A 96 -7.48 28.92 -4.15
CA PRO A 96 -6.49 29.82 -3.57
C PRO A 96 -6.89 30.33 -2.18
N SER A 97 -5.91 30.46 -1.30
CA SER A 97 -6.00 31.14 0.00
C SER A 97 -4.85 32.14 0.14
N GLU A 98 -5.07 33.22 0.89
CA GLU A 98 -4.01 34.22 1.19
C GLU A 98 -2.87 33.59 2.00
N GLU A 99 -3.22 32.70 2.94
CA GLU A 99 -2.31 31.92 3.78
C GLU A 99 -1.49 30.88 3.01
N ASP A 100 -1.79 30.63 1.72
CA ASP A 100 -1.04 29.67 0.93
C ASP A 100 0.46 30.03 0.89
N LYS A 101 0.78 31.34 0.97
CA LYS A 101 2.15 31.86 0.94
C LYS A 101 2.96 31.50 2.18
N ASP A 102 2.28 31.37 3.32
CA ASP A 102 2.93 31.09 4.61
C ASP A 102 3.21 29.60 4.80
N ILE A 103 2.53 28.74 4.02
CA ILE A 103 2.61 27.29 4.17
C ILE A 103 3.33 26.64 2.98
N PHE A 104 3.09 27.11 1.76
CA PHE A 104 3.72 26.58 0.54
C PHE A 104 4.95 27.40 0.17
N TYR A 105 6.12 26.80 0.41
CA TYR A 105 7.40 27.41 0.08
C TYR A 105 7.53 27.87 -1.39
N PRO A 106 7.02 27.13 -2.40
CA PRO A 106 7.08 27.59 -3.79
C PRO A 106 6.43 28.96 -4.03
N PHE A 107 5.38 29.31 -3.29
CA PHE A 107 4.68 30.60 -3.45
C PHE A 107 5.46 31.74 -2.81
N SER A 108 5.99 31.51 -1.60
CA SER A 108 6.90 32.46 -0.94
C SER A 108 8.11 32.75 -1.83
N LEU A 109 8.72 31.71 -2.41
CA LEU A 109 9.84 31.86 -3.34
C LEU A 109 9.49 32.62 -4.61
N SER A 110 8.34 32.32 -5.23
CA SER A 110 7.96 33.01 -6.46
C SER A 110 7.75 34.50 -6.21
N GLN A 111 7.22 34.87 -5.06
CA GLN A 111 7.04 36.27 -4.69
C GLN A 111 8.38 36.97 -4.41
N GLU A 112 9.32 36.30 -3.75
CA GLU A 112 10.65 36.86 -3.42
C GLU A 112 11.54 37.02 -4.66
N PHE A 113 11.60 36.00 -5.54
CA PHE A 113 12.58 35.94 -6.62
C PHE A 113 12.01 36.23 -8.02
N PHE A 114 10.73 35.95 -8.25
CA PHE A 114 10.12 36.02 -9.58
C PHE A 114 8.69 36.61 -9.54
N PRO A 115 8.51 37.84 -9.03
CA PRO A 115 7.17 38.41 -8.81
C PRO A 115 6.34 38.47 -10.09
N GLU A 116 6.98 38.69 -11.25
CA GLU A 116 6.33 38.67 -12.58
C GLU A 116 5.74 37.30 -12.95
N LEU A 117 6.27 36.21 -12.39
CA LEU A 117 5.84 34.83 -12.65
C LEU A 117 5.01 34.23 -11.51
N GLU A 118 4.76 34.97 -10.42
CA GLU A 118 4.05 34.47 -9.23
C GLU A 118 2.70 33.84 -9.59
N TYR A 119 1.93 34.52 -10.43
CA TYR A 119 0.62 34.03 -10.89
C TYR A 119 0.75 32.69 -11.63
N PHE A 120 1.71 32.59 -12.55
CA PHE A 120 1.93 31.38 -13.34
C PHE A 120 2.41 30.21 -12.48
N VAL A 121 3.36 30.46 -11.57
CA VAL A 121 3.88 29.42 -10.66
C VAL A 121 2.78 28.92 -9.73
N THR A 122 1.99 29.83 -9.16
CA THR A 122 0.92 29.52 -8.22
C THR A 122 -0.17 28.68 -8.88
N TRP A 123 -0.68 29.11 -10.03
CA TRP A 123 -1.70 28.36 -10.77
C TRP A 123 -1.14 27.07 -11.36
N GLY A 124 0.09 27.07 -11.86
CA GLY A 124 0.75 25.87 -12.35
C GLY A 124 0.85 24.78 -11.28
N PHE A 125 1.26 25.16 -10.06
CA PHE A 125 1.32 24.26 -8.93
C PHE A 125 -0.08 23.76 -8.51
N LYS A 126 -1.05 24.66 -8.35
CA LYS A 126 -2.43 24.34 -7.93
C LYS A 126 -3.14 23.42 -8.91
N CYS A 127 -2.99 23.64 -10.22
CA CYS A 127 -3.54 22.78 -11.25
C CYS A 127 -2.92 21.36 -11.22
N CYS A 128 -1.70 21.21 -10.69
CA CYS A 128 -1.08 19.91 -10.52
C CYS A 128 -1.59 19.15 -9.28
N CYS A 129 -2.18 19.81 -8.28
CA CYS A 129 -2.60 19.16 -7.03
C CYS A 129 -3.57 17.98 -7.25
N VAL A 130 -4.55 18.12 -8.15
CA VAL A 130 -5.53 17.05 -8.44
C VAL A 130 -4.86 15.85 -9.14
N PRO A 131 -4.17 16.01 -10.29
CA PRO A 131 -3.45 14.90 -10.91
C PRO A 131 -2.43 14.24 -9.98
N LEU A 132 -1.72 15.01 -9.17
CA LEU A 132 -0.72 14.50 -8.22
C LEU A 132 -1.36 13.69 -7.10
N GLY A 133 -2.45 14.18 -6.51
CA GLY A 133 -3.18 13.43 -5.49
C GLY A 133 -3.71 12.08 -6.03
N CYS A 134 -4.25 12.09 -7.25
CA CYS A 134 -4.77 10.86 -7.86
C CYS A 134 -3.67 9.89 -8.29
N ALA A 135 -2.69 10.37 -9.07
CA ALA A 135 -1.63 9.55 -9.63
C ALA A 135 -0.60 9.17 -8.57
N GLY A 136 -0.11 10.13 -7.80
CA GLY A 136 0.93 9.91 -6.79
C GLY A 136 0.37 9.18 -5.56
N ALA A 137 -0.56 9.81 -4.83
CA ALA A 137 -0.90 9.32 -3.49
C ALA A 137 -1.67 7.99 -3.48
N ILE A 138 -2.57 7.78 -4.46
CA ILE A 138 -3.50 6.63 -4.42
C ILE A 138 -3.05 5.47 -5.31
N SER A 139 -2.50 5.75 -6.50
CA SER A 139 -2.26 4.70 -7.49
C SER A 139 -1.38 3.54 -6.98
N PRO A 140 -0.32 3.76 -6.16
CA PRO A 140 0.43 2.66 -5.56
C PRO A 140 -0.44 1.70 -4.73
N ALA A 141 -1.35 2.25 -3.93
CA ALA A 141 -2.28 1.47 -3.11
C ALA A 141 -3.29 0.70 -3.98
N HIS A 142 -3.75 1.28 -5.09
CA HIS A 142 -4.61 0.59 -6.06
C HIS A 142 -3.89 -0.57 -6.75
N TYR A 143 -2.64 -0.37 -7.18
CA TYR A 143 -1.84 -1.42 -7.79
C TYR A 143 -1.59 -2.58 -6.82
N LEU A 144 -1.29 -2.26 -5.56
CA LEU A 144 -1.13 -3.26 -4.50
C LEU A 144 -2.44 -4.04 -4.27
N ALA A 145 -3.58 -3.34 -4.13
CA ALA A 145 -4.89 -3.97 -3.99
C ALA A 145 -5.21 -4.91 -5.16
N TYR A 146 -4.88 -4.49 -6.38
CA TYR A 146 -5.06 -5.31 -7.58
C TYR A 146 -4.14 -6.55 -7.58
N ALA A 147 -2.87 -6.40 -7.21
CA ALA A 147 -1.93 -7.52 -7.11
C ALA A 147 -2.37 -8.53 -6.05
N VAL A 148 -2.84 -8.06 -4.90
CA VAL A 148 -3.40 -8.89 -3.82
C VAL A 148 -4.64 -9.65 -4.29
N LEU A 149 -5.54 -9.00 -5.03
CA LEU A 149 -6.73 -9.65 -5.57
C LEU A 149 -6.35 -10.79 -6.53
N HIS A 150 -5.34 -10.58 -7.36
CA HIS A 150 -4.79 -11.62 -8.24
C HIS A 150 -4.11 -12.75 -7.47
N PHE A 151 -3.32 -12.44 -6.45
CA PHE A 151 -2.76 -13.46 -5.55
C PHE A 151 -3.87 -14.33 -4.94
N LYS A 152 -4.91 -13.68 -4.40
CA LYS A 152 -6.06 -14.37 -3.79
C LYS A 152 -6.81 -15.24 -4.78
N LEU A 153 -6.97 -14.79 -6.03
CA LEU A 153 -7.54 -15.61 -7.11
C LEU A 153 -6.71 -16.89 -7.32
N GLN A 154 -5.39 -16.75 -7.42
CA GLN A 154 -4.48 -17.90 -7.59
C GLN A 154 -4.48 -18.83 -6.38
N ALA A 155 -4.54 -18.26 -5.18
CA ALA A 155 -4.68 -19.03 -3.95
C ALA A 155 -6.00 -19.83 -3.94
N ASN A 156 -7.11 -19.22 -4.35
CA ASN A 156 -8.41 -19.90 -4.44
C ASN A 156 -8.40 -21.05 -5.45
N VAL A 157 -7.76 -20.86 -6.61
CA VAL A 157 -7.56 -21.95 -7.59
C VAL A 157 -6.72 -23.07 -6.99
N LEU A 158 -5.65 -22.74 -6.29
CA LEU A 158 -4.81 -23.74 -5.62
C LEU A 158 -5.59 -24.48 -4.52
N LEU A 159 -6.34 -23.77 -3.68
CA LEU A 159 -7.20 -24.33 -2.64
C LEU A 159 -8.21 -25.31 -3.22
N HIS A 160 -8.90 -24.91 -4.30
CA HIS A 160 -9.82 -25.79 -5.01
C HIS A 160 -9.12 -27.08 -5.49
N ASN A 161 -7.90 -26.98 -6.02
CA ASN A 161 -7.17 -28.16 -6.46
C ASN A 161 -6.70 -29.03 -5.29
N ILE A 162 -6.29 -28.44 -4.16
CA ILE A 162 -5.93 -29.16 -2.93
C ILE A 162 -7.11 -29.98 -2.41
N GLU A 163 -8.29 -29.37 -2.32
CA GLU A 163 -9.52 -30.04 -1.87
C GLU A 163 -9.91 -31.20 -2.79
N ASN A 164 -9.57 -31.11 -4.08
CA ASN A 164 -9.89 -32.13 -5.07
C ASN A 164 -8.75 -33.12 -5.33
N ILE A 165 -7.64 -33.12 -4.56
CA ILE A 165 -6.54 -34.08 -4.74
C ILE A 165 -7.08 -35.52 -4.67
N ASN A 166 -7.86 -35.82 -3.63
CA ASN A 166 -8.44 -37.15 -3.38
C ASN A 166 -9.82 -37.37 -4.03
N LYS A 167 -10.32 -36.43 -4.83
CA LYS A 167 -11.66 -36.54 -5.42
C LYS A 167 -11.82 -37.85 -6.16
N ASN A 168 -12.92 -38.57 -5.88
CA ASN A 168 -13.27 -39.93 -6.35
C ASN A 168 -12.60 -41.09 -5.60
N TYR A 169 -11.73 -40.81 -4.63
CA TYR A 169 -10.94 -41.81 -3.91
C TYR A 169 -11.01 -41.69 -2.38
N GLU A 170 -11.92 -40.84 -1.87
CA GLU A 170 -11.97 -40.40 -0.47
C GLU A 170 -12.28 -41.52 0.53
N ASN A 171 -12.97 -42.57 0.10
CA ASN A 171 -13.43 -43.69 0.93
C ASN A 171 -12.73 -45.02 0.61
N ASN A 172 -11.76 -45.02 -0.30
CA ASN A 172 -11.06 -46.24 -0.68
C ASN A 172 -9.92 -46.51 0.32
N GLU A 173 -10.04 -47.59 1.10
CA GLU A 173 -8.96 -48.04 1.97
C GLU A 173 -7.74 -48.49 1.17
N PHE A 174 -7.98 -49.10 -0.01
CA PHE A 174 -6.95 -49.56 -0.92
C PHE A 174 -7.02 -48.78 -2.23
N LEU A 175 -5.98 -47.98 -2.49
CA LEU A 175 -5.80 -47.25 -3.73
C LEU A 175 -4.95 -48.08 -4.68
N ASP A 176 -5.49 -48.37 -5.85
CA ASP A 176 -4.76 -49.03 -6.93
C ASP A 176 -3.72 -48.09 -7.56
N THR A 177 -2.83 -48.67 -8.37
CA THR A 177 -1.72 -47.96 -9.00
C THR A 177 -2.19 -46.81 -9.89
N GLU A 178 -3.34 -46.94 -10.56
CA GLU A 178 -3.89 -45.88 -11.39
C GLU A 178 -4.34 -44.67 -10.54
N SER A 179 -5.08 -44.92 -9.46
CA SER A 179 -5.50 -43.88 -8.51
C SER A 179 -4.31 -43.14 -7.89
N GLN A 180 -3.27 -43.87 -7.48
CA GLN A 180 -2.03 -43.28 -6.93
C GLN A 180 -1.34 -42.36 -7.96
N ASN A 181 -1.33 -42.74 -9.24
CA ASN A 181 -0.77 -41.92 -10.31
C ASN A 181 -1.60 -40.65 -10.58
N VAL A 182 -2.93 -40.72 -10.45
CA VAL A 182 -3.81 -39.54 -10.56
C VAL A 182 -3.56 -38.58 -9.40
N ILE A 183 -3.49 -39.08 -8.17
CA ILE A 183 -3.17 -38.29 -6.97
C ILE A 183 -1.80 -37.63 -7.14
N LYS A 184 -0.79 -38.37 -7.58
CA LYS A 184 0.57 -37.86 -7.85
C LYS A 184 0.54 -36.68 -8.81
N LYS A 185 -0.18 -36.80 -9.93
CA LYS A 185 -0.31 -35.74 -10.94
C LYS A 185 -0.97 -34.48 -10.35
N ARG A 186 -2.06 -34.63 -9.59
CA ARG A 186 -2.76 -33.52 -8.93
C ARG A 186 -1.89 -32.83 -7.88
N LEU A 187 -1.17 -33.61 -7.07
CA LEU A 187 -0.26 -33.09 -6.05
C LEU A 187 0.93 -32.33 -6.67
N LEU A 188 1.55 -32.89 -7.71
CA LEU A 188 2.62 -32.23 -8.46
C LEU A 188 2.13 -30.93 -9.10
N PHE A 189 0.91 -30.91 -9.63
CA PHE A 189 0.29 -29.69 -10.15
C PHE A 189 0.17 -28.63 -9.05
N CYS A 190 -0.42 -28.97 -7.89
CA CYS A 190 -0.58 -28.04 -6.77
C CYS A 190 0.77 -27.51 -6.27
N LEU A 191 1.76 -28.40 -6.09
CA LEU A 191 3.10 -28.03 -5.63
C LEU A 191 3.79 -27.09 -6.63
N LYS A 192 3.76 -27.41 -7.93
CA LYS A 192 4.34 -26.55 -8.98
C LYS A 192 3.66 -25.19 -9.03
N HIS A 193 2.32 -25.15 -8.92
CA HIS A 193 1.54 -23.92 -8.90
C HIS A 193 1.91 -23.07 -7.67
N HIS A 194 1.94 -23.67 -6.48
CA HIS A 194 2.36 -22.98 -5.25
C HIS A 194 3.79 -22.42 -5.37
N ILE A 195 4.76 -23.21 -5.87
CA ILE A 195 6.14 -22.74 -6.06
C ILE A 195 6.19 -21.57 -7.04
N SER A 196 5.42 -21.64 -8.14
CA SER A 196 5.32 -20.57 -9.12
C SER A 196 4.81 -19.29 -8.47
N VAL A 197 3.62 -19.34 -7.85
CA VAL A 197 3.01 -18.19 -7.15
C VAL A 197 3.95 -17.65 -6.09
N SER A 198 4.51 -18.51 -5.23
CA SER A 198 5.48 -18.17 -4.17
C SER A 198 6.65 -17.35 -4.71
N ARG A 199 7.25 -17.82 -5.81
CA ARG A 199 8.43 -17.20 -6.42
C ARG A 199 8.10 -15.83 -6.98
N TYR A 200 7.00 -15.72 -7.73
CA TYR A 200 6.59 -14.44 -8.32
C TYR A 200 6.17 -13.45 -7.24
N THR A 201 5.37 -13.86 -6.25
CA THR A 201 4.98 -13.01 -5.13
C THR A 201 6.19 -12.51 -4.36
N LYS A 202 7.15 -13.38 -4.00
CA LYS A 202 8.40 -12.96 -3.33
C LYS A 202 9.22 -11.98 -4.15
N THR A 203 9.36 -12.22 -5.46
CA THR A 203 10.14 -11.36 -6.35
C THR A 203 9.51 -9.97 -6.50
N SER A 204 8.19 -9.93 -6.72
CA SER A 204 7.44 -8.67 -6.82
C SER A 204 7.43 -7.91 -5.49
N MET A 205 7.24 -8.61 -4.37
CA MET A 205 7.25 -7.99 -3.04
C MET A 205 8.61 -7.42 -2.67
N ARG A 206 9.71 -8.13 -2.95
CA ARG A 206 11.06 -7.61 -2.68
C ARG A 206 11.35 -6.32 -3.44
N ARG A 207 10.82 -6.18 -4.66
CA ARG A 207 10.94 -4.93 -5.43
C ARG A 207 10.04 -3.83 -4.88
N ALA A 208 8.85 -4.18 -4.39
CA ALA A 208 7.93 -3.22 -3.77
C ALA A 208 8.35 -2.79 -2.35
N GLU A 209 9.06 -3.63 -1.60
CA GLU A 209 9.48 -3.41 -0.22
C GLU A 209 10.26 -2.10 -0.06
N ASN A 210 11.29 -1.89 -0.89
CA ASN A 210 12.06 -0.64 -0.88
C ASN A 210 11.19 0.58 -1.19
N LEU A 211 10.21 0.43 -2.09
CA LEU A 211 9.32 1.53 -2.49
C LEU A 211 8.40 1.93 -1.35
N VAL A 212 7.79 0.93 -0.71
CA VAL A 212 6.86 1.19 0.39
C VAL A 212 7.62 1.73 1.61
N LEU A 213 8.82 1.20 1.91
CA LEU A 213 9.65 1.74 2.99
C LEU A 213 9.95 3.23 2.81
N ILE A 214 10.33 3.65 1.60
CA ILE A 214 10.63 5.07 1.32
C ILE A 214 9.37 5.92 1.50
N LEU A 215 8.24 5.48 0.94
CA LEU A 215 6.96 6.19 1.06
C LEU A 215 6.46 6.25 2.51
N GLU A 216 6.66 5.19 3.30
CA GLU A 216 6.30 5.16 4.72
C GLU A 216 7.15 6.14 5.54
N LEU A 217 8.48 6.17 5.32
CA LEU A 217 9.37 7.13 5.98
C LEU A 217 9.00 8.57 5.64
N GLU A 218 8.76 8.87 4.37
CA GLU A 218 8.28 10.18 3.93
C GLU A 218 6.92 10.54 4.56
N GLY A 219 6.01 9.56 4.64
CA GLY A 219 4.71 9.71 5.32
C GLY A 219 4.85 10.02 6.82
N CYS A 220 5.79 9.37 7.51
CA CYS A 220 6.10 9.66 8.91
C CYS A 220 6.65 11.07 9.09
N PHE A 221 7.60 11.50 8.24
CA PHE A 221 8.12 12.87 8.30
C PHE A 221 7.05 13.91 7.99
N LEU A 222 6.21 13.65 6.99
CA LEU A 222 5.07 14.49 6.67
C LEU A 222 4.14 14.62 7.88
N PHE A 223 3.76 13.50 8.50
CA PHE A 223 2.90 13.51 9.68
C PHE A 223 3.51 14.33 10.82
N ILE A 224 4.75 14.05 11.19
CA ILE A 224 5.46 14.76 12.27
C ILE A 224 5.48 16.27 11.96
N SER A 225 5.78 16.62 10.71
CA SER A 225 5.83 18.01 10.28
C SER A 225 4.47 18.71 10.37
N ILE A 226 3.38 18.05 9.96
CA ILE A 226 2.02 18.59 10.07
C ILE A 226 1.66 18.81 11.55
N VAL A 227 1.95 17.83 12.41
CA VAL A 227 1.64 17.94 13.84
C VAL A 227 2.41 19.10 14.46
N ILE A 228 3.72 19.17 14.24
CA ILE A 228 4.54 20.29 14.76
C ILE A 228 3.96 21.62 14.29
N HIS A 229 3.68 21.75 12.99
CA HIS A 229 3.10 22.98 12.42
C HIS A 229 1.77 23.36 13.08
N ILE A 230 0.84 22.42 13.24
CA ILE A 230 -0.48 22.66 13.88
C ILE A 230 -0.34 23.13 15.34
N PHE A 231 0.68 22.65 16.07
CA PHE A 231 0.87 23.00 17.47
C PHE A 231 1.70 24.28 17.67
N THR A 232 2.57 24.64 16.73
CA THR A 232 3.43 25.83 16.82
C THR A 232 2.79 27.08 16.24
N VAL A 233 2.00 26.95 15.16
CA VAL A 233 1.34 28.08 14.53
C VAL A 233 0.03 28.31 15.28
N ASP A 234 0.04 29.25 16.23
CA ASP A 234 -1.11 29.53 17.12
C ASP A 234 -2.35 30.06 16.36
N GLU A 235 -2.16 30.46 15.11
CA GLU A 235 -3.15 30.99 14.18
C GLU A 235 -3.36 30.03 13.00
N LEU A 236 -4.07 28.90 13.18
CA LEU A 236 -4.60 28.21 11.99
C LEU A 236 -5.74 29.08 11.42
N THR A 237 -5.35 29.92 10.46
CA THR A 237 -5.93 31.22 10.12
C THR A 237 -7.17 31.21 9.21
N SER A 238 -7.62 30.06 8.70
CA SER A 238 -8.93 29.99 8.04
C SER A 238 -9.59 28.61 8.10
N GLN A 239 -10.92 28.63 8.07
CA GLN A 239 -11.76 27.44 7.99
C GLN A 239 -11.37 26.51 6.81
N LEU A 240 -10.82 27.05 5.72
CA LEU A 240 -10.39 26.28 4.55
C LEU A 240 -9.24 25.32 4.85
N TRP A 241 -8.26 25.74 5.65
CA TRP A 241 -7.10 24.91 5.99
C TRP A 241 -7.46 23.72 6.86
N TYR A 242 -8.40 23.91 7.79
CA TYR A 242 -8.95 22.82 8.57
C TYR A 242 -9.53 21.72 7.65
N TRP A 243 -10.32 22.11 6.64
CA TRP A 243 -10.90 21.17 5.68
C TRP A 243 -9.85 20.47 4.81
N ARG A 244 -8.81 21.19 4.37
CA ARG A 244 -7.71 20.62 3.58
C ARG A 244 -6.97 19.52 4.36
N PHE A 245 -6.56 19.81 5.60
CA PHE A 245 -5.86 18.84 6.43
C PHE A 245 -6.75 17.69 6.87
N LEU A 246 -8.03 17.96 7.18
CA LEU A 246 -9.00 16.92 7.51
C LEU A 246 -9.17 15.93 6.35
N LEU A 247 -9.40 16.42 5.13
CA LEU A 247 -9.54 15.54 3.96
C LEU A 247 -8.25 14.79 3.62
N LEU A 248 -7.08 15.43 3.75
CA LEU A 248 -5.80 14.76 3.56
C LEU A 248 -5.61 13.63 4.56
N THR A 249 -5.96 13.86 5.83
CA THR A 249 -5.89 12.87 6.90
C THR A 249 -6.85 11.71 6.65
N LEU A 250 -8.10 12.00 6.26
CA LEU A 250 -9.09 10.99 5.90
C LEU A 250 -8.65 10.16 4.69
N CYS A 251 -8.10 10.80 3.65
CA CYS A 251 -7.55 10.11 2.48
C CYS A 251 -6.39 9.18 2.87
N SER A 252 -5.46 9.68 3.69
CA SER A 252 -4.32 8.90 4.19
C SER A 252 -4.76 7.70 5.03
N PHE A 253 -5.76 7.90 5.90
CA PHE A 253 -6.36 6.84 6.70
C PHE A 253 -7.05 5.78 5.84
N LEU A 254 -7.78 6.19 4.80
CA LEU A 254 -8.38 5.25 3.84
C LEU A 254 -7.31 4.43 3.13
N VAL A 255 -6.23 5.05 2.66
CA VAL A 255 -5.11 4.35 2.01
C VAL A 255 -4.44 3.36 2.97
N LEU A 256 -4.13 3.79 4.20
CA LEU A 256 -3.50 2.94 5.21
C LEU A 256 -4.37 1.74 5.60
N SER A 257 -5.66 1.98 5.85
CA SER A 257 -6.61 0.92 6.21
C SER A 257 -6.83 -0.06 5.05
N GLY A 258 -6.91 0.45 3.81
CA GLY A 258 -6.95 -0.37 2.60
C GLY A 258 -5.73 -1.27 2.49
N ASN A 259 -4.52 -0.69 2.53
CA ASN A 259 -3.27 -1.43 2.47
C ASN A 259 -3.18 -2.48 3.58
N SER A 260 -3.48 -2.13 4.82
CA SER A 260 -3.49 -3.06 5.95
C SER A 260 -4.46 -4.23 5.73
N THR A 261 -5.64 -3.96 5.20
CA THR A 261 -6.66 -4.97 4.89
C THR A 261 -6.20 -5.92 3.78
N TYR A 262 -5.60 -5.40 2.70
CA TYR A 262 -5.09 -6.23 1.61
C TYR A 262 -3.86 -7.04 2.03
N GLY A 263 -3.00 -6.45 2.86
CA GLY A 263 -1.88 -7.15 3.45
C GLY A 263 -2.34 -8.35 4.29
N GLN A 264 -3.33 -8.16 5.17
CA GLN A 264 -3.95 -9.24 5.93
C GLN A 264 -4.53 -10.34 5.03
N LYS A 265 -5.20 -9.97 3.93
CA LYS A 265 -5.78 -10.95 3.00
C LYS A 265 -4.76 -11.88 2.36
N ILE A 266 -3.52 -11.43 2.14
CA ILE A 266 -2.45 -12.30 1.63
C ILE A 266 -2.05 -13.32 2.70
N GLU A 267 -1.89 -12.87 3.95
CA GLU A 267 -1.56 -13.75 5.08
C GLU A 267 -2.66 -14.80 5.26
N ASP A 268 -3.93 -14.37 5.33
CA ASP A 268 -5.08 -15.26 5.50
C ASP A 268 -5.18 -16.31 4.38
N ALA A 269 -4.99 -15.90 3.12
CA ALA A 269 -5.05 -16.82 1.99
C ALA A 269 -3.88 -17.82 2.00
N SER A 270 -2.70 -17.39 2.47
CA SER A 270 -1.56 -18.29 2.63
C SER A 270 -1.77 -19.29 3.76
N ASP A 271 -2.35 -18.85 4.88
CA ASP A 271 -2.67 -19.71 6.02
C ASP A 271 -3.74 -20.73 5.66
N ASP A 272 -4.77 -20.34 4.88
CA ASP A 272 -5.80 -21.29 4.42
C ASP A 272 -5.20 -22.38 3.53
N ILE A 273 -4.22 -22.06 2.66
CA ILE A 273 -3.52 -23.08 1.85
C ILE A 273 -2.86 -24.13 2.76
N PHE A 274 -2.15 -23.69 3.80
CA PHE A 274 -1.53 -24.61 4.75
C PHE A 274 -2.58 -25.44 5.50
N TYR A 275 -3.62 -24.78 6.02
CA TYR A 275 -4.68 -25.45 6.79
C TYR A 275 -5.43 -26.50 5.95
N ARG A 276 -5.80 -26.20 4.71
CA ARG A 276 -6.43 -27.17 3.81
C ARG A 276 -5.50 -28.33 3.49
N LEU A 277 -4.22 -28.05 3.28
CA LEU A 277 -3.24 -29.09 2.99
C LEU A 277 -3.08 -30.07 4.16
N VAL A 278 -3.01 -29.56 5.41
CA VAL A 278 -2.95 -30.39 6.63
C VAL A 278 -4.15 -31.35 6.73
N ASN A 279 -5.32 -30.92 6.27
CA ASN A 279 -6.56 -31.69 6.35
C ASN A 279 -6.74 -32.71 5.20
N VAL A 280 -5.79 -32.81 4.27
CA VAL A 280 -5.85 -33.81 3.20
C VAL A 280 -5.65 -35.21 3.78
N LYS A 281 -6.53 -36.15 3.42
CA LYS A 281 -6.42 -37.58 3.82
C LYS A 281 -5.28 -38.27 3.05
N TRP A 282 -4.05 -38.18 3.55
CA TRP A 282 -2.84 -38.70 2.89
C TRP A 282 -2.38 -40.10 3.36
N TYR A 283 -3.02 -40.65 4.41
CA TYR A 283 -2.56 -41.88 5.07
C TYR A 283 -2.54 -43.12 4.15
N ASN A 284 -3.48 -43.23 3.20
CA ASN A 284 -3.56 -44.31 2.20
C ASN A 284 -2.66 -44.09 0.97
N TRP A 285 -1.91 -42.99 0.89
CA TRP A 285 -1.02 -42.72 -0.23
C TRP A 285 0.22 -43.62 -0.19
N ASN A 286 0.77 -43.92 -1.37
CA ASN A 286 2.06 -44.60 -1.48
C ASN A 286 3.20 -43.71 -0.95
N GLN A 287 4.38 -44.30 -0.76
CA GLN A 287 5.53 -43.60 -0.19
C GLN A 287 5.93 -42.36 -0.99
N GLU A 288 5.94 -42.46 -2.32
CA GLU A 288 6.32 -41.35 -3.19
C GLU A 288 5.37 -40.15 -3.06
N ASN A 289 4.06 -40.38 -3.04
CA ASN A 289 3.06 -39.33 -2.86
C ASN A 289 3.16 -38.69 -1.46
N LYS A 290 3.48 -39.48 -0.42
CA LYS A 290 3.72 -38.98 0.95
C LYS A 290 4.94 -38.06 1.02
N GLU A 291 6.02 -38.39 0.32
CA GLU A 291 7.21 -37.55 0.26
C GLU A 291 6.91 -36.21 -0.44
N LEU A 292 6.24 -36.24 -1.59
CA LEU A 292 5.81 -35.03 -2.29
C LEU A 292 4.88 -34.16 -1.44
N TYR A 293 3.98 -34.79 -0.68
CA TYR A 293 3.07 -34.12 0.23
C TYR A 293 3.82 -33.39 1.34
N LEU A 294 4.78 -34.08 1.99
CA LEU A 294 5.58 -33.50 3.06
C LEU A 294 6.43 -32.32 2.56
N MET A 295 6.99 -32.42 1.35
CA MET A 295 7.67 -31.29 0.71
C MET A 295 6.72 -30.11 0.50
N PHE A 296 5.51 -30.37 0.03
CA PHE A 296 4.51 -29.32 -0.15
C PHE A 296 4.12 -28.68 1.19
N LEU A 297 3.86 -29.49 2.21
CA LEU A 297 3.48 -29.05 3.55
C LEU A 297 4.56 -28.20 4.22
N THR A 298 5.82 -28.60 4.08
CA THR A 298 6.96 -27.86 4.64
C THR A 298 7.12 -26.51 3.94
N ASN A 299 6.87 -26.45 2.63
CA ASN A 299 6.92 -25.21 1.87
C ASN A 299 5.80 -24.22 2.21
N THR A 300 4.62 -24.72 2.63
CA THR A 300 3.46 -23.88 2.98
C THR A 300 3.39 -23.50 4.46
N GLN A 301 4.19 -24.14 5.33
CA GLN A 301 4.21 -23.89 6.78
C GLN A 301 4.52 -22.44 7.15
N LYS A 302 5.29 -21.72 6.33
CA LYS A 302 5.56 -20.29 6.53
C LYS A 302 4.62 -19.47 5.65
N PRO A 303 3.63 -18.77 6.23
CA PRO A 303 2.71 -17.99 5.43
C PRO A 303 3.42 -16.85 4.69
N PHE A 304 2.91 -16.52 3.52
CA PHE A 304 3.29 -15.30 2.82
C PHE A 304 2.89 -14.10 3.65
N ARG A 305 3.88 -13.30 4.03
CA ARG A 305 3.68 -12.01 4.68
C ARG A 305 4.29 -10.93 3.81
N LEU A 306 3.55 -9.84 3.62
CA LEU A 306 4.09 -8.60 3.09
C LEU A 306 4.96 -7.98 4.17
N LYS A 307 6.27 -8.20 4.09
CA LYS A 307 7.22 -7.65 5.05
C LYS A 307 7.86 -6.37 4.51
N PHE A 308 8.00 -5.38 5.37
CA PHE A 308 8.82 -4.17 5.17
C PHE A 308 10.20 -4.30 5.79
N SER A 309 10.27 -5.10 6.85
CA SER A 309 11.50 -5.49 7.51
C SER A 309 11.28 -6.85 8.16
N GLU A 310 12.31 -7.42 8.79
CA GLU A 310 12.18 -8.71 9.48
C GLU A 310 11.02 -8.74 10.49
N ASN A 311 10.74 -7.59 11.11
CA ASN A 311 9.80 -7.42 12.22
C ASN A 311 8.52 -6.66 11.87
N ILE A 312 8.43 -6.03 10.70
CA ILE A 312 7.28 -5.20 10.30
C ILE A 312 6.62 -5.84 9.09
N SER A 313 5.35 -6.23 9.24
CA SER A 313 4.52 -6.78 8.18
C SER A 313 3.27 -5.93 7.97
N MET A 314 2.93 -5.67 6.71
CA MET A 314 1.73 -4.95 6.32
C MET A 314 0.49 -5.78 6.65
N ASN A 315 -0.04 -5.60 7.84
CA ASN A 315 -1.26 -6.26 8.29
C ASN A 315 -2.04 -5.33 9.23
N CYS A 316 -3.23 -5.76 9.63
CA CYS A 316 -4.09 -4.96 10.51
C CYS A 316 -3.42 -4.62 11.84
N ARG A 317 -2.50 -5.48 12.33
CA ARG A 317 -1.73 -5.21 13.55
C ARG A 317 -0.81 -4.00 13.37
N GLN A 318 -0.08 -3.90 12.25
CA GLN A 318 0.75 -2.72 11.96
C GLN A 318 -0.10 -1.45 11.91
N GLY A 319 -1.26 -1.49 11.24
CA GLY A 319 -2.17 -0.35 11.19
C GLY A 319 -2.59 0.16 12.59
N VAL A 320 -2.86 -0.76 13.53
CA VAL A 320 -3.18 -0.42 14.92
C VAL A 320 -1.98 0.19 15.65
N GLU A 321 -0.77 -0.36 15.47
CA GLU A 321 0.45 0.18 16.10
C GLU A 321 0.80 1.59 15.59
N ILE A 322 0.61 1.84 14.29
CA ILE A 322 0.73 3.18 13.70
C ILE A 322 -0.29 4.14 14.35
N GLY A 323 -1.56 3.71 14.48
CA GLY A 323 -2.59 4.50 15.14
C GLY A 323 -2.27 4.85 16.60
N LYS A 324 -1.75 3.91 17.39
CA LYS A 324 -1.29 4.15 18.76
C LYS A 324 -0.13 5.13 18.81
N THR A 325 0.82 5.01 17.89
CA THR A 325 1.98 5.90 17.79
C THR A 325 1.51 7.33 17.48
N PHE A 326 0.58 7.49 16.54
CA PHE A 326 -0.02 8.79 16.23
C PHE A 326 -0.73 9.41 17.43
N PHE A 327 -1.58 8.64 18.13
CA PHE A 327 -2.28 9.13 19.31
C PHE A 327 -1.31 9.56 20.42
N SER A 328 -0.26 8.77 20.65
CA SER A 328 0.78 9.08 21.65
C SER A 328 1.52 10.37 21.29
N PHE A 329 1.90 10.54 20.03
CA PHE A 329 2.59 11.75 19.56
C PHE A 329 1.70 12.99 19.68
N MET A 330 0.43 12.89 19.28
CA MET A 330 -0.55 13.98 19.44
C MET A 330 -0.76 14.36 20.90
N SER A 331 -0.82 13.37 21.80
CA SER A 331 -0.97 13.63 23.24
C SER A 331 0.23 14.38 23.82
N VAL A 332 1.46 13.98 23.46
CA VAL A 332 2.69 14.67 23.87
C VAL A 332 2.74 16.09 23.31
N ALA A 333 2.45 16.26 22.02
CA ALA A 333 2.43 17.58 21.38
C ALA A 333 1.41 18.53 22.04
N TYR A 334 0.23 18.00 22.39
CA TYR A 334 -0.80 18.75 23.12
C TYR A 334 -0.34 19.18 24.52
N GLN A 335 0.30 18.28 25.28
CA GLN A 335 0.87 18.61 26.59
C GLN A 335 1.95 19.69 26.50
N LEU A 336 2.86 19.57 25.53
CA LEU A 336 3.94 20.55 25.31
C LEU A 336 3.39 21.94 24.98
N ARG A 337 2.36 22.03 24.11
CA ARG A 337 1.72 23.31 23.82
C ARG A 337 1.10 23.95 25.06
N ASN A 338 0.41 23.16 25.89
CA ASN A 338 -0.19 23.67 27.11
C ASN A 338 0.86 24.14 28.13
N SER A 339 2.01 23.46 28.22
CA SER A 339 3.09 23.88 29.13
C SER A 339 3.82 25.16 28.69
N ILE A 340 3.77 25.52 27.41
CA ILE A 340 4.40 26.76 26.90
C ILE A 340 3.49 27.98 27.13
N LYS A 341 2.16 27.78 27.25
CA LYS A 341 1.19 28.85 27.45
C LYS A 341 1.04 29.32 28.90
N HIS A 342 1.63 28.60 29.85
CA HIS A 342 1.67 28.92 31.28
C HIS A 342 3.09 29.31 31.67
#